data_AF-A0A109FF94-F1
#
_entry.id   AF-A0A109FF94-F1
#
_cell.length_a   1.000
_cell.length_b   1.000
_cell.length_c   1.000
_cell.angle_alpha   90.00
_cell.angle_beta   90.00
_cell.angle_gamma   90.00
#
_symmetry.space_group_name_H-M   'P 1'
#
loop_
_entity.id
_entity.type
_entity.pdbx_description
1 polymer ?
#
loop_
_entity_poly.entity_id
_entity_poly.type
_entity_poly.pdbx_seq_one_letter_code
_entity_poly.pdbx_strand_id
1 'polypeptide(L)'
;IQEYSSESDQCPVCKNDRYLNPKLRLMVSKCYHKMCESCLDRLFSLGPEPCPVCGQTIRKNQFQPQIFENLDVQKEIAIRKRTAKVFNKQPDDFATLEQYNDYLEEYEAITFSLINSIGNDLAETERKIRAYEAENRNSIDENEQRLAREKELVEARERGELEWRQLEKKRYLEEEERKDRE
;
A
#
# COMPACT_ATOMS: atom_id res chain seq x y z
N ILE A 1 9.46 0.70 2.31
CA ILE A 1 8.96 0.52 0.93
C ILE A 1 10.03 1.09 0.02
N GLN A 2 10.63 0.28 -0.85
CA GLN A 2 11.68 0.71 -1.77
C GLN A 2 11.03 1.24 -3.06
N GLU A 3 11.53 2.36 -3.58
CA GLU A 3 11.06 2.91 -4.86
C GLU A 3 11.61 2.04 -6.00
N TYR A 4 10.79 1.79 -7.01
CA TYR A 4 11.23 1.11 -8.22
C TYR A 4 11.99 2.07 -9.12
N SER A 5 13.08 1.57 -9.71
CA SER A 5 13.89 2.30 -10.67
C SER A 5 14.48 1.36 -11.71
N SER A 6 14.37 1.71 -12.99
CA SER A 6 14.97 1.01 -14.12
C SER A 6 15.81 1.96 -14.98
N GLU A 7 16.88 1.48 -15.59
CA GLU A 7 17.72 2.26 -16.51
C GLU A 7 16.94 2.78 -17.73
N SER A 8 15.86 2.10 -18.11
CA SER A 8 14.96 2.49 -19.20
C SER A 8 13.87 3.50 -18.78
N ASP A 9 13.88 3.97 -17.53
CA ASP A 9 12.90 4.95 -17.05
C ASP A 9 13.04 6.29 -17.79
N GLN A 10 11.96 6.69 -18.44
CA GLN A 10 11.83 7.97 -19.13
C GLN A 10 10.56 8.69 -18.70
N CYS A 11 10.67 10.00 -18.46
CA CYS A 11 9.51 10.84 -18.18
C CYS A 11 8.72 11.12 -19.47
N PRO A 12 7.41 10.85 -19.54
CA PRO A 12 6.63 11.06 -20.75
C PRO A 12 6.43 12.55 -21.10
N VAL A 13 6.64 13.46 -20.15
CA VAL A 13 6.43 14.92 -20.34
C VAL A 13 7.70 15.60 -20.85
N CYS A 14 8.84 15.40 -20.18
CA CYS A 14 10.10 16.07 -20.55
C CYS A 14 11.06 15.18 -21.33
N LYS A 15 10.75 13.88 -21.48
CA LYS A 15 11.59 12.88 -22.15
C LYS A 15 12.99 12.68 -21.57
N ASN A 16 13.30 13.27 -20.42
CA ASN A 16 14.52 12.97 -19.68
C ASN A 16 14.50 11.52 -19.20
N ASP A 17 15.64 10.87 -19.35
CA ASP A 17 15.94 9.51 -18.90
C ASP A 17 16.90 9.54 -17.71
N ARG A 18 17.20 8.35 -17.16
CA ARG A 18 18.16 8.23 -16.04
C ARG A 18 19.60 8.42 -16.48
N TYR A 19 19.91 8.22 -17.76
CA TYR A 19 21.25 8.48 -18.30
C TYR A 19 21.61 9.97 -18.16
N LEU A 20 20.69 10.86 -18.53
CA LEU A 20 20.87 12.30 -18.37
C LEU A 20 20.68 12.77 -16.92
N ASN A 21 19.84 12.10 -16.14
CA ASN A 21 19.56 12.45 -14.75
C ASN A 21 19.53 11.21 -13.84
N PRO A 22 20.66 10.83 -13.23
CA PRO A 22 20.72 9.63 -12.37
C PRO A 22 19.77 9.67 -11.17
N LYS A 23 19.44 10.88 -10.68
CA LYS A 23 18.48 11.12 -9.58
C LYS A 23 17.03 11.27 -10.05
N LEU A 24 16.69 10.87 -11.27
CA LEU A 24 15.32 10.93 -11.78
C LEU A 24 14.39 10.06 -10.92
N ARG A 25 13.39 10.69 -10.30
CA ARG A 25 12.34 10.02 -9.54
C ARG A 25 11.02 10.17 -10.27
N LEU A 26 10.39 9.03 -10.56
CA LEU A 26 9.10 8.95 -11.22
C LEU A 26 7.99 8.82 -10.16
N MET A 27 7.03 9.71 -10.27
CA MET A 27 5.84 9.79 -9.44
C MET A 27 4.63 9.34 -10.25
N VAL A 28 3.72 8.62 -9.62
CA VAL A 28 2.51 8.07 -10.21
C VAL A 28 1.31 8.84 -9.65
N SER A 29 0.47 9.34 -10.54
CA SER A 29 -0.78 10.06 -10.21
C SER A 29 -1.92 9.12 -9.81
N LYS A 30 -3.02 9.68 -9.31
CA LYS A 30 -4.30 8.95 -9.10
C LYS A 30 -4.85 8.29 -10.38
N CYS A 31 -4.58 8.87 -11.55
CA CYS A 31 -4.94 8.28 -12.84
C CYS A 31 -3.89 7.28 -13.37
N TYR A 32 -2.94 6.85 -12.53
CA TYR A 32 -1.90 5.86 -12.85
C TYR A 32 -1.01 6.22 -14.05
N HIS A 33 -0.76 7.52 -14.25
CA HIS A 33 0.25 8.01 -15.19
C HIS A 33 1.51 8.46 -14.44
N LYS A 34 2.67 8.08 -14.99
CA LYS A 34 4.00 8.41 -14.46
C LYS A 34 4.51 9.77 -14.95
N MET A 35 5.19 10.52 -14.09
CA MET A 35 5.88 11.77 -14.42
C MET A 35 7.00 12.06 -13.42
N CYS A 36 8.04 12.75 -13.85
CA CYS A 36 9.15 13.08 -12.95
C CYS A 36 8.80 14.19 -11.96
N GLU A 37 9.47 14.19 -10.80
CA GLU A 37 9.30 15.18 -9.73
C GLU A 37 9.42 16.64 -10.22
N SER A 38 10.36 16.93 -11.12
CA SER A 38 10.52 18.27 -11.70
C SER A 38 9.36 18.71 -12.61
N CYS A 39 8.78 17.78 -13.39
CA CYS A 39 7.60 18.08 -14.20
C CYS A 39 6.36 18.26 -13.33
N LEU A 40 6.24 17.46 -12.27
CA LEU A 40 5.19 17.57 -11.28
C LEU A 40 5.22 18.95 -10.61
N ASP A 41 6.38 19.37 -10.13
CA ASP A 41 6.54 20.69 -9.49
C ASP A 41 6.17 21.80 -10.47
N ARG A 42 6.68 21.78 -11.70
CA ARG A 42 6.39 22.83 -12.69
C ARG A 42 4.90 22.92 -13.06
N LEU A 43 4.25 21.77 -13.29
CA LEU A 43 2.87 21.74 -13.77
C LEU A 43 1.86 22.01 -12.64
N PHE A 44 2.07 21.45 -11.44
CA PHE A 44 1.08 21.46 -10.37
C PHE A 44 1.39 22.47 -9.24
N SER A 45 2.35 23.38 -9.43
CA SER A 45 2.68 24.41 -8.43
C SER A 45 1.56 25.41 -8.19
N LEU A 46 0.82 25.77 -9.24
CA LEU A 46 -0.21 26.82 -9.17
C LEU A 46 -1.58 26.30 -8.70
N GLY A 47 -1.79 24.98 -8.68
CA GLY A 47 -3.06 24.41 -8.28
C GLY A 47 -3.37 23.06 -8.94
N PRO A 48 -4.65 22.63 -8.85
CA PRO A 48 -5.12 21.45 -9.55
C PRO A 48 -5.14 21.71 -11.07
N GLU A 49 -4.37 20.91 -11.80
CA GLU A 49 -4.25 20.97 -13.26
C GLU A 49 -4.70 19.63 -13.87
N PRO A 50 -5.06 19.56 -15.16
CA PRO A 50 -5.38 18.32 -15.83
C PRO A 50 -4.12 17.48 -16.08
N CYS A 51 -4.23 16.16 -15.91
CA CYS A 51 -3.17 15.23 -16.27
C CYS A 51 -2.83 15.38 -17.76
N PRO A 52 -1.55 15.51 -18.16
CA PRO A 52 -1.16 15.69 -19.56
C PRO A 52 -1.41 14.44 -20.44
N VAL A 53 -1.70 13.28 -19.85
CA VAL A 53 -1.94 12.03 -20.58
C VAL A 53 -3.43 11.76 -20.79
N CYS A 54 -4.25 11.93 -19.75
CA CYS A 54 -5.69 11.61 -19.81
C CYS A 54 -6.65 12.78 -19.54
N GLY A 55 -6.14 13.97 -19.22
CA GLY A 55 -6.94 15.17 -18.98
C GLY A 55 -7.66 15.24 -17.63
N GLN A 56 -7.55 14.22 -16.77
CA GLN A 56 -8.20 14.24 -15.46
C GLN A 56 -7.57 15.28 -14.53
N THR A 57 -8.39 16.15 -13.92
CA THR A 57 -7.92 17.14 -12.95
C THR A 57 -7.39 16.45 -11.69
N ILE A 58 -6.10 16.67 -11.40
CA ILE A 58 -5.39 16.03 -10.28
C ILE A 58 -4.59 17.07 -9.49
N ARG A 59 -4.31 16.76 -8.22
CA ARG A 59 -3.53 17.62 -7.30
C ARG A 59 -2.16 17.02 -7.04
N LYS A 60 -1.19 17.88 -6.74
CA LYS A 60 0.20 17.49 -6.41
C LYS A 60 0.30 16.45 -5.29
N ASN A 61 -0.55 16.54 -4.26
CA ASN A 61 -0.55 15.60 -3.13
C ASN A 61 -1.12 14.20 -3.46
N GLN A 62 -1.71 14.02 -4.65
CA GLN A 62 -2.25 12.75 -5.12
C GLN A 62 -1.23 11.92 -5.90
N PHE A 63 0.03 12.35 -5.88
CA PHE A 63 1.14 11.63 -6.47
C PHE A 63 1.88 10.82 -5.43
N GLN A 64 2.24 9.60 -5.80
CA GLN A 64 3.00 8.68 -4.96
C GLN A 64 4.22 8.17 -5.74
N PRO A 65 5.32 7.81 -5.06
CA PRO A 65 6.45 7.21 -5.76
C PRO A 65 6.03 5.91 -6.46
N GLN A 66 6.66 5.62 -7.59
CA GLN A 66 6.50 4.33 -8.25
C GLN A 66 7.16 3.23 -7.40
N ILE A 67 6.40 2.20 -7.04
CA ILE A 67 6.90 1.07 -6.22
C ILE A 67 7.06 -0.20 -7.08
N PHE A 68 6.30 -0.30 -8.18
CA PHE A 68 6.29 -1.45 -9.06
C PHE A 68 6.55 -1.04 -10.51
N GLU A 69 7.14 -1.93 -11.29
CA GLU A 69 7.32 -1.74 -12.74
C GLU A 69 5.97 -1.58 -13.45
N ASN A 70 5.04 -2.50 -13.16
CA ASN A 70 3.69 -2.46 -13.68
C ASN A 70 2.78 -1.60 -12.77
N LEU A 71 2.25 -0.51 -13.34
CA LEU A 71 1.35 0.41 -12.63
C LEU A 71 -0.01 -0.22 -12.31
N ASP A 72 -0.44 -1.24 -13.05
CA ASP A 72 -1.67 -1.99 -12.77
C ASP A 72 -1.55 -2.78 -11.46
N VAL A 73 -0.37 -3.33 -11.18
CA VAL A 73 -0.08 -4.00 -9.90
C VAL A 73 -0.12 -2.98 -8.75
N GLN A 74 0.45 -1.79 -8.96
CA GLN A 74 0.37 -0.72 -7.96
C GLN A 74 -1.08 -0.26 -7.74
N LYS A 75 -1.90 -0.22 -8.79
CA LYS A 75 -3.34 0.08 -8.73
C LYS A 75 -4.09 -0.97 -7.92
N GLU A 76 -3.90 -2.23 -8.26
CA GLU A 76 -4.54 -3.35 -7.58
C GLU A 76 -4.19 -3.36 -6.09
N ILE A 77 -2.91 -3.23 -5.73
CA ILE A 77 -2.48 -3.22 -4.33
C ILE A 77 -3.11 -2.04 -3.56
N ALA A 78 -3.18 -0.87 -4.18
CA ALA A 78 -3.81 0.30 -3.55
C ALA A 78 -5.31 0.07 -3.30
N ILE A 79 -6.01 -0.53 -4.27
CA ILE A 79 -7.43 -0.86 -4.16
C ILE A 79 -7.65 -1.93 -3.09
N ARG A 80 -6.93 -3.06 -3.15
CA ARG A 80 -7.00 -4.14 -2.15
C ARG A 80 -6.74 -3.63 -0.73
N LYS A 81 -5.75 -2.76 -0.54
CA LYS A 81 -5.50 -2.14 0.78
C LYS A 81 -6.64 -1.27 1.25
N ARG A 82 -7.31 -0.56 0.34
CA ARG A 82 -8.47 0.27 0.67
C ARG A 82 -9.69 -0.59 1.02
N THR A 83 -10.01 -1.60 0.21
CA THR A 83 -11.16 -2.48 0.43
C THR A 83 -10.95 -3.36 1.66
N ALA A 84 -9.76 -3.91 1.89
CA ALA A 84 -9.47 -4.74 3.06
C ALA A 84 -9.63 -4.01 4.41
N LYS A 85 -9.52 -2.68 4.44
CA LYS A 85 -9.83 -1.90 5.66
C LYS A 85 -11.31 -1.93 6.01
N VAL A 86 -12.17 -1.93 5.00
CA VAL A 86 -13.63 -1.97 5.16
C VAL A 86 -14.09 -3.42 5.36
N PHE A 87 -13.56 -4.34 4.56
CA PHE A 87 -13.90 -5.76 4.58
C PHE A 87 -12.92 -6.55 5.47
N ASN A 88 -12.92 -6.26 6.77
CA ASN A 88 -11.93 -6.80 7.71
C ASN A 88 -12.45 -7.92 8.64
N LYS A 89 -13.56 -8.59 8.27
CA LYS A 89 -14.07 -9.76 9.01
C LYS A 89 -13.15 -10.97 8.86
N GLN A 90 -12.98 -11.72 9.95
CA GLN A 90 -12.17 -12.94 10.03
C GLN A 90 -13.05 -14.20 9.98
N PRO A 91 -12.48 -15.40 9.71
CA PRO A 91 -13.23 -16.66 9.73
C PRO A 91 -14.05 -16.88 11.02
N ASP A 92 -13.50 -16.46 12.16
CA ASP A 92 -14.13 -16.59 13.48
C ASP A 92 -15.38 -15.73 13.66
N ASP A 93 -15.60 -14.75 12.78
CA ASP A 93 -16.79 -13.89 12.79
C ASP A 93 -18.00 -14.56 12.09
N PHE A 94 -17.83 -15.78 11.54
CA PHE A 94 -18.85 -16.51 10.79
C PHE A 94 -19.18 -17.86 11.45
N ALA A 95 -20.42 -18.33 11.27
CA ALA A 95 -20.85 -19.60 11.85
C ALA A 95 -20.35 -20.82 11.05
N THR A 96 -20.15 -20.65 9.74
CA THR A 96 -19.69 -21.71 8.84
C THR A 96 -18.61 -21.20 7.89
N LEU A 97 -17.76 -22.13 7.43
CA LEU A 97 -16.74 -21.84 6.42
C LEU A 97 -17.35 -21.38 5.09
N GLU A 98 -18.54 -21.89 4.74
CA GLU A 98 -19.27 -21.50 3.53
C GLU A 98 -19.62 -20.01 3.54
N GLN A 99 -20.16 -19.49 4.65
CA GLN A 99 -20.46 -18.07 4.80
C GLN A 99 -19.22 -17.18 4.70
N TYR A 100 -18.09 -17.64 5.24
CA TYR A 100 -16.82 -16.92 5.11
C TYR A 100 -16.31 -16.92 3.66
N ASN A 101 -16.44 -18.04 2.94
CA ASN A 101 -16.05 -18.11 1.53
C ASN A 101 -16.94 -17.23 0.65
N ASP A 102 -18.26 -17.22 0.87
CA ASP A 102 -19.19 -16.34 0.16
C ASP A 102 -18.82 -14.86 0.38
N TYR A 103 -18.45 -14.50 1.61
CA TYR A 103 -17.96 -13.16 1.95
C TYR A 103 -16.64 -12.82 1.23
N LEU A 104 -15.70 -13.76 1.13
CA LEU A 104 -14.46 -13.55 0.38
C LEU A 104 -14.72 -13.39 -1.12
N GLU A 105 -15.68 -14.14 -1.67
CA GLU A 105 -16.07 -14.02 -3.08
C GLU A 105 -16.70 -12.66 -3.36
N GLU A 106 -17.58 -12.16 -2.48
CA GLU A 106 -18.15 -10.82 -2.59
C GLU A 106 -17.06 -9.73 -2.53
N TYR A 107 -16.09 -9.88 -1.61
CA TYR A 107 -14.93 -8.99 -1.52
C TYR A 107 -14.10 -8.96 -2.81
N GLU A 108 -13.82 -10.13 -3.40
CA GLU A 108 -13.08 -10.22 -4.67
C GLU A 108 -13.88 -9.64 -5.84
N ALA A 109 -15.19 -9.87 -5.89
CA ALA A 109 -16.06 -9.28 -6.91
C ALA A 109 -16.05 -7.75 -6.87
N ILE A 110 -16.16 -7.17 -5.66
CA ILE A 110 -16.07 -5.71 -5.44
C ILE A 110 -14.67 -5.19 -5.85
N THR A 111 -13.62 -5.88 -5.42
CA THR A 111 -12.23 -5.50 -5.73
C THR A 111 -11.97 -5.55 -7.24
N PHE A 112 -12.44 -6.60 -7.92
CA PHE A 112 -12.32 -6.77 -9.37
C PHE A 112 -13.07 -5.67 -10.14
N SER A 113 -14.29 -5.31 -9.71
CA SER A 113 -15.03 -4.17 -10.27
C SER A 113 -14.25 -2.87 -10.09
N LEU A 114 -13.68 -2.60 -8.91
CA LEU A 114 -12.87 -1.38 -8.72
C LEU A 114 -11.61 -1.31 -9.58
N ILE A 115 -10.98 -2.45 -9.89
CA ILE A 115 -9.78 -2.52 -10.72
C ILE A 115 -10.13 -2.29 -12.20
N ASN A 116 -11.17 -2.96 -12.70
CA ASN A 116 -11.46 -3.03 -14.14
C ASN A 116 -12.48 -1.99 -14.63
N SER A 117 -13.30 -1.42 -13.75
CA SER A 117 -14.46 -0.64 -14.20
C SER A 117 -14.10 0.79 -14.59
N ILE A 118 -14.66 1.21 -15.73
CA ILE A 118 -14.64 2.58 -16.26
C ILE A 118 -16.10 3.08 -16.28
N GLY A 119 -16.45 4.09 -15.46
CA GLY A 119 -17.77 4.75 -15.52
C GLY A 119 -18.82 4.26 -14.50
N ASN A 120 -20.07 4.04 -14.96
CA ASN A 120 -21.27 3.86 -14.11
C ASN A 120 -21.19 2.72 -13.08
N ASP A 121 -20.49 1.64 -13.39
CA ASP A 121 -20.30 0.50 -12.47
C ASP A 121 -19.50 0.90 -11.21
N LEU A 122 -18.54 1.81 -11.36
CA LEU A 122 -17.74 2.31 -10.25
C LEU A 122 -18.60 3.05 -9.21
N ALA A 123 -19.60 3.81 -9.66
CA ALA A 123 -20.48 4.56 -8.77
C ALA A 123 -21.44 3.65 -7.99
N GLU A 124 -21.84 2.52 -8.58
CA GLU A 124 -22.62 1.50 -7.87
C GLU A 124 -21.76 0.78 -6.84
N THR A 125 -20.59 0.29 -7.24
CA THR A 125 -19.65 -0.41 -6.34
C THR A 125 -19.23 0.48 -5.18
N GLU A 126 -18.93 1.76 -5.43
CA GLU A 126 -18.60 2.72 -4.37
C GLU A 126 -19.79 3.01 -3.44
N ARG A 127 -21.03 2.98 -3.94
CA ARG A 127 -22.24 3.08 -3.08
C ARG A 127 -22.40 1.85 -2.20
N LYS A 128 -22.20 0.65 -2.73
CA LYS A 128 -22.23 -0.61 -1.95
C LYS A 128 -21.21 -0.59 -0.83
N ILE A 129 -19.97 -0.19 -1.13
CA ILE A 129 -18.90 -0.06 -0.12
C ILE A 129 -19.30 0.91 0.99
N ARG A 130 -19.85 2.09 0.66
CA ARG A 130 -20.27 3.08 1.66
C ARG A 130 -21.45 2.61 2.52
N ALA A 131 -22.41 1.91 1.92
CA ALA A 131 -23.52 1.32 2.66
C ALA A 131 -23.00 0.28 3.65
N TYR A 132 -22.16 -0.64 3.17
CA TYR A 132 -21.52 -1.65 4.02
C TYR A 132 -20.70 -1.03 5.16
N GLU A 133 -19.88 -0.03 4.87
CA GLU A 133 -19.08 0.70 5.86
C GLU A 133 -19.97 1.38 6.91
N ALA A 134 -21.07 2.00 6.50
CA ALA A 134 -22.00 2.66 7.43
C ALA A 134 -22.73 1.66 8.33
N GLU A 135 -23.14 0.51 7.80
CA GLU A 135 -23.84 -0.54 8.54
C GLU A 135 -22.91 -1.30 9.48
N ASN A 136 -21.64 -1.51 9.07
CA ASN A 136 -20.68 -2.34 9.79
C ASN A 136 -19.62 -1.54 10.57
N ARG A 137 -19.75 -0.21 10.67
CA ARG A 137 -18.71 0.67 11.24
C ARG A 137 -18.15 0.18 12.58
N ASN A 138 -19.03 -0.17 13.52
CA ASN A 138 -18.59 -0.65 14.83
C ASN A 138 -17.82 -1.97 14.75
N SER A 139 -18.29 -2.93 13.94
CA SER A 139 -17.59 -4.20 13.71
C SER A 139 -16.24 -3.99 13.03
N ILE A 140 -16.17 -3.05 12.08
CA ILE A 140 -14.93 -2.69 11.40
C ILE A 140 -13.92 -2.12 12.40
N ASP A 141 -14.33 -1.16 13.23
CA ASP A 141 -13.46 -0.53 14.21
C ASP A 141 -12.96 -1.53 15.27
N GLU A 142 -13.83 -2.42 15.75
CA GLU A 142 -13.47 -3.49 16.70
C GLU A 142 -12.46 -4.47 16.09
N ASN A 143 -12.67 -4.85 14.83
CA ASN A 143 -11.77 -5.73 14.09
C ASN A 143 -10.40 -5.08 13.85
N GLU A 144 -10.37 -3.79 13.51
CA GLU A 144 -9.11 -3.05 13.34
C GLU A 144 -8.33 -2.98 14.65
N GLN A 145 -9.01 -2.73 15.78
CA GLN A 145 -8.37 -2.72 17.09
C GLN A 145 -7.90 -4.12 17.52
N ARG A 146 -8.66 -5.18 17.23
CA ARG A 146 -8.24 -6.58 17.47
C ARG A 146 -6.94 -6.88 16.73
N LEU A 147 -6.91 -6.59 15.43
CA LEU A 147 -5.74 -6.81 14.59
C LEU A 147 -4.53 -5.98 15.05
N ALA A 148 -4.74 -4.73 15.48
CA ALA A 148 -3.68 -3.89 16.02
C ALA A 148 -3.05 -4.49 17.29
N ARG A 149 -3.89 -4.96 18.23
CA ARG A 149 -3.41 -5.64 19.45
C ARG A 149 -2.65 -6.92 19.14
N GLU A 150 -3.15 -7.74 18.22
CA GLU A 150 -2.46 -8.98 17.80
C GLU A 150 -1.10 -8.67 17.19
N LYS A 151 -1.02 -7.65 16.35
CA LYS A 151 0.24 -7.19 15.75
C LYS A 151 1.22 -6.70 16.81
N GLU A 152 0.77 -5.90 17.78
CA GLU A 152 1.61 -5.41 18.88
C GLU A 152 2.18 -6.56 19.72
N LEU A 153 1.38 -7.61 19.98
CA LEU A 153 1.81 -8.81 20.71
C LEU A 153 2.89 -9.58 19.95
N VAL A 154 2.71 -9.77 18.64
CA VAL A 154 3.70 -10.43 17.78
C VAL A 154 5.00 -9.63 17.76
N GLU A 155 4.93 -8.32 17.51
CA GLU A 155 6.11 -7.46 17.49
C GLU A 155 6.83 -7.42 18.86
N ALA A 156 6.08 -7.43 19.97
CA ALA A 156 6.66 -7.49 21.32
C ALA A 156 7.41 -8.80 21.56
N ARG A 157 6.85 -9.94 21.11
CA ARG A 157 7.51 -11.24 21.17
C ARG A 157 8.79 -11.26 20.36
N GLU A 158 8.76 -10.78 19.11
CA GLU A 158 9.93 -10.72 18.24
C GLU A 158 11.05 -9.84 18.82
N ARG A 159 10.69 -8.69 19.41
CA ARG A 159 11.65 -7.83 20.12
C ARG A 159 12.30 -8.55 21.30
N GLY A 160 11.50 -9.21 22.14
CA GLY A 160 12.01 -9.97 23.28
C GLY A 160 12.96 -11.11 22.87
N GLU A 161 12.62 -11.83 21.79
CA GLU A 161 13.50 -12.87 21.24
C GLU A 161 14.82 -12.31 20.70
N LEU A 162 14.79 -11.15 20.04
CA LEU A 162 15.99 -10.47 19.54
C LEU A 162 16.88 -9.99 20.69
N GLU A 163 16.30 -9.35 21.70
CA GLU A 163 17.01 -8.89 22.90
C GLU A 163 17.67 -10.07 23.64
N TRP A 164 16.94 -11.18 23.79
CA TRP A 164 17.48 -12.39 24.41
C TRP A 164 18.69 -12.95 23.64
N ARG A 165 18.60 -13.05 22.30
CA ARG A 165 19.72 -13.51 21.45
C ARG A 165 20.93 -12.57 21.55
N GLN A 166 20.71 -11.26 21.60
CA GLN A 166 21.79 -10.28 21.75
C GLN A 166 22.48 -10.41 23.11
N LEU A 167 21.71 -10.59 24.18
CA LEU A 167 22.23 -10.77 25.53
C LEU A 167 23.03 -12.07 25.65
N GLU A 168 22.54 -13.16 25.08
CA GLU A 168 23.24 -14.45 25.06
C GLU A 168 24.56 -14.37 24.29
N LYS A 169 24.57 -13.75 23.11
CA LYS A 169 25.79 -13.52 22.34
C LYS A 169 26.80 -12.68 23.12
N LYS A 170 26.35 -11.62 23.80
CA LYS A 170 27.22 -10.77 24.62
C LYS A 170 27.84 -11.57 25.77
N ARG A 171 27.05 -12.38 26.48
CA ARG A 171 27.54 -13.26 27.55
C ARG A 171 28.60 -14.25 27.07
N TYR A 172 28.40 -14.85 25.90
CA TYR A 172 29.37 -15.78 25.31
C TYR A 172 30.71 -15.09 25.01
N LEU A 173 30.67 -13.91 24.39
CA LEU A 173 31.87 -13.11 24.09
C LEU A 173 32.61 -12.68 25.36
N GLU A 174 31.88 -12.24 26.40
CA GLU A 174 32.47 -11.91 27.70
C GLU A 174 33.15 -13.13 28.36
N GLU A 175 32.61 -14.33 28.17
CA GLU A 175 33.20 -15.56 28.68
C GLU A 175 34.47 -15.98 27.91
N GLU A 176 34.48 -15.84 26.58
CA GLU A 176 35.70 -16.05 25.77
C GLU A 176 36.79 -15.04 26.14
N GLU A 177 36.46 -13.75 26.23
CA GLU A 177 37.43 -12.73 26.64
C GLU A 177 38.01 -12.96 28.04
N ARG A 178 37.26 -13.63 28.93
CA ARG A 178 37.76 -14.02 30.25
C ARG A 178 38.73 -15.19 30.14
N LYS A 179 38.42 -16.20 29.32
CA LYS A 179 39.31 -17.36 29.08
C LYS A 179 40.61 -16.95 28.39
N ASP A 180 40.58 -15.98 27.48
CA ASP A 180 41.79 -15.48 26.80
C ASP A 180 42.70 -14.63 27.71
N ARG A 181 42.19 -14.14 28.85
CA ARG A 181 42.94 -13.34 29.83
C ARG A 181 43.61 -14.16 30.94
N GLU A 182 43.23 -15.42 31.11
CA GLU A 182 43.81 -16.37 32.08
C GLU A 182 44.95 -17.18 31.46
#